data_AF-A0A0D6LXU2-F1
#
_entry.id   AF-A0A0D6LXU2-F1
#
_cell.length_a   1.000
_cell.length_b   1.000
_cell.length_c   1.000
_cell.angle_alpha   90.00
_cell.angle_beta   90.00
_cell.angle_gamma   90.00
#
_symmetry.space_group_name_H-M   'P 1'
#
loop_
_entity.id
_entity.type
_entity.pdbx_description
1 polymer ?
#
loop_
_entity_poly.entity_id
_entity_poly.type
_entity_poly.pdbx_seq_one_letter_code
_entity_poly.pdbx_strand_id
1 'polypeptide(L)'
;MQHFWAMVIQEKSDYILMLCNTVECKIQVHPMSDEDSFIRVSKIRLDYKDGGNEASRTVHHYHWENWPDRGVPPTKLTAIEDCQAMSELLKEIRTQRPCSIQNAYQYLYVHRVLLAYFLEKYKRRFQHCLDNGGEEKYQKWCADYKRITGCD
;
A
#
# COMPACT_ATOMS: atom_id res chain seq x y z
N MET A 1 8.49 13.19 -16.48
CA MET A 1 9.58 12.74 -15.57
C MET A 1 10.19 13.88 -14.77
N GLN A 2 10.79 14.92 -15.37
CA GLN A 2 11.56 15.95 -14.63
C GLN A 2 10.81 16.60 -13.44
N HIS A 3 9.53 16.96 -13.58
CA HIS A 3 8.74 17.55 -12.48
C HIS A 3 8.56 16.63 -11.26
N PHE A 4 8.49 15.31 -11.45
CA PHE A 4 8.40 14.35 -10.34
C PHE A 4 9.68 14.35 -9.52
N TRP A 5 10.84 14.32 -10.18
CA TRP A 5 12.13 14.38 -9.50
C TRP A 5 12.39 15.75 -8.84
N ALA A 6 11.93 16.85 -9.45
CA ALA A 6 11.96 18.17 -8.83
C ALA A 6 11.14 18.21 -7.53
N MET A 7 9.92 17.63 -7.51
CA MET A 7 9.11 17.49 -6.30
C MET A 7 9.80 16.64 -5.23
N VAL A 8 10.37 15.48 -5.60
CA VAL A 8 11.13 14.60 -4.67
C VAL A 8 12.30 15.34 -4.01
N ILE A 9 13.00 16.20 -4.76
CA ILE A 9 14.10 17.03 -4.25
C ILE A 9 13.57 18.17 -3.35
N GLN A 10 12.57 18.92 -3.81
CA GLN A 10 11.97 20.06 -3.10
C GLN A 10 11.40 19.65 -1.74
N GLU A 11 10.58 18.59 -1.72
CA GLU A 11 9.95 18.06 -0.50
C GLU A 11 10.89 17.15 0.31
N LYS A 12 12.17 17.05 -0.09
CA LYS A 12 13.22 16.25 0.57
C LYS A 12 12.80 14.82 0.86
N SER A 13 12.07 14.19 -0.06
CA SER A 13 11.53 12.84 0.12
C SER A 13 12.65 11.81 0.22
N ASP A 14 12.60 10.97 1.25
CA ASP A 14 13.57 9.87 1.47
C ASP A 14 13.09 8.54 0.85
N TYR A 15 11.79 8.39 0.60
CA TYR A 15 11.15 7.15 0.16
C TYR A 15 10.22 7.37 -1.04
N ILE A 16 10.27 6.45 -2.01
CA ILE A 16 9.30 6.31 -3.09
C ILE A 16 8.68 4.93 -3.01
N LEU A 17 7.34 4.88 -2.89
CA LEU A 17 6.55 3.66 -2.93
C LEU A 17 5.84 3.58 -4.28
N MET A 18 6.21 2.60 -5.09
CA MET A 18 5.74 2.45 -6.46
C MET A 18 4.86 1.21 -6.59
N LEU A 19 3.56 1.46 -6.77
CA LEU A 19 2.49 0.46 -6.78
C LEU A 19 1.97 0.19 -8.20
N CYS A 20 2.87 0.26 -9.18
CA CYS A 20 2.60 -0.02 -10.59
C CYS A 20 3.90 -0.36 -11.32
N ASN A 21 3.77 -1.03 -12.46
CA ASN A 21 4.92 -1.35 -13.32
C ASN A 21 5.58 -0.09 -13.88
N THR A 22 6.92 -0.11 -14.01
CA THR A 22 7.68 0.97 -14.65
C THR A 22 8.66 0.49 -15.70
N VAL A 23 8.93 1.40 -16.65
CA VAL A 23 10.00 1.30 -17.64
C VAL A 23 11.08 2.33 -17.27
N GLU A 24 11.81 2.05 -16.19
CA GLU A 24 12.85 2.93 -15.65
C GLU A 24 14.19 2.19 -15.49
N CYS A 25 15.30 2.91 -15.69
CA CYS A 25 16.66 2.37 -15.52
C CYS A 25 16.99 2.18 -14.04
N LYS A 26 16.69 0.99 -13.49
CA LYS A 26 17.04 0.62 -12.11
C LYS A 26 18.52 0.23 -12.03
N ILE A 27 19.30 0.89 -11.17
CA ILE A 27 20.68 0.49 -10.81
C ILE A 27 20.64 -0.17 -9.42
N GLN A 28 21.25 -1.36 -9.31
CA GLN A 28 21.31 -2.19 -8.08
C GLN A 28 19.92 -2.45 -7.45
N VAL A 29 19.31 -3.57 -7.85
CA VAL A 29 18.00 -4.02 -7.38
C VAL A 29 18.16 -5.32 -6.59
N HIS A 30 17.48 -5.43 -5.45
CA HIS A 30 17.35 -6.66 -4.69
C HIS A 30 15.89 -6.87 -4.22
N PRO A 31 15.45 -8.10 -3.90
CA PRO A 31 14.19 -8.31 -3.19
C PRO A 31 14.23 -7.70 -1.78
N MET A 32 13.07 -7.33 -1.23
CA MET A 32 12.97 -6.80 0.14
C MET A 32 13.30 -7.85 1.20
N SER A 33 12.82 -9.08 1.00
CA SER A 33 13.11 -10.28 1.79
C SER A 33 12.81 -11.52 0.92
N ASP A 34 13.05 -12.73 1.44
CA ASP A 34 12.65 -13.97 0.77
C ASP A 34 11.10 -14.08 0.69
N GLU A 35 10.41 -13.64 1.75
CA GLU A 35 8.95 -13.62 1.86
C GLU A 35 8.32 -12.56 0.92
N ASP A 36 8.86 -11.34 0.92
CA ASP A 36 8.43 -10.20 0.10
C ASP A 36 9.23 -10.07 -1.21
N SER A 37 9.56 -11.21 -1.83
CA SER A 37 10.46 -11.26 -3.00
C SER A 37 9.92 -10.58 -4.27
N PHE A 38 8.64 -10.21 -4.29
CA PHE A 38 7.98 -9.39 -5.33
C PHE A 38 8.13 -7.87 -5.13
N ILE A 39 8.61 -7.43 -3.95
CA ILE A 39 8.97 -6.04 -3.69
C ILE A 39 10.43 -5.85 -4.05
N ARG A 40 10.70 -5.06 -5.08
CA ARG A 40 12.05 -4.64 -5.46
C ARG A 40 12.47 -3.42 -4.68
N VAL A 41 13.58 -3.53 -3.98
CA VAL A 41 14.26 -2.44 -3.29
C VAL A 41 15.45 -1.99 -4.14
N SER A 42 15.58 -0.68 -4.31
CA SER A 42 16.70 -0.03 -5.00
C SER A 42 17.01 1.31 -4.35
N LYS A 43 18.21 1.83 -4.60
CA LYS A 43 18.63 3.17 -4.16
C LYS A 43 18.85 4.04 -5.38
N ILE A 44 18.05 5.11 -5.52
CA ILE A 44 18.18 6.06 -6.61
C ILE A 44 18.99 7.25 -6.10
N ARG A 45 20.18 7.44 -6.65
CA ARG A 45 20.96 8.67 -6.45
C ARG A 45 20.47 9.74 -7.43
N LEU A 46 20.09 10.88 -6.89
CA LEU A 46 19.69 12.08 -7.61
C LEU A 46 20.81 13.11 -7.45
N ASP A 47 21.51 13.41 -8.54
CA ASP A 47 22.46 14.52 -8.61
C ASP A 47 21.73 15.74 -9.20
N TYR A 48 21.86 16.91 -8.57
CA TYR A 48 21.12 18.12 -8.92
C TYR A 48 21.90 19.39 -8.57
N LYS A 49 21.36 20.56 -8.91
CA LYS A 49 21.93 21.85 -8.49
C LYS A 49 21.03 22.56 -7.49
N ASP A 50 21.60 23.03 -6.40
CA ASP A 50 20.94 23.82 -5.35
C ASP A 50 21.66 25.16 -5.17
N GLY A 51 20.94 26.26 -5.39
CA GLY A 51 21.54 27.61 -5.44
C GLY A 51 22.69 27.77 -6.46
N GLY A 52 22.79 26.88 -7.46
CA GLY A 52 23.89 26.81 -8.43
C GLY A 52 25.04 25.85 -8.05
N ASN A 53 25.10 25.38 -6.80
CA ASN A 53 26.08 24.40 -6.33
C ASN A 53 25.65 22.99 -6.69
N GLU A 54 26.60 22.07 -6.89
CA GLU A 54 26.30 20.65 -7.07
C GLU A 54 25.89 20.00 -5.74
N ALA A 55 24.80 19.25 -5.77
CA ALA A 55 24.22 18.55 -4.63
C ALA A 55 23.78 17.14 -5.04
N SER A 56 23.68 16.24 -4.08
CA SER A 56 23.15 14.89 -4.34
C SER A 56 22.34 14.35 -3.16
N ARG A 57 21.36 13.49 -3.47
CA ARG A 57 20.47 12.83 -2.51
C ARG A 57 20.27 11.38 -2.93
N THR A 58 20.25 10.46 -1.98
CA THR A 58 19.84 9.06 -2.23
C THR A 58 18.41 8.87 -1.72
N VAL A 59 17.56 8.29 -2.56
CA VAL A 59 16.16 7.97 -2.26
C VAL A 59 15.98 6.46 -2.27
N HIS A 60 15.29 5.93 -1.26
CA HIS A 60 14.93 4.52 -1.18
C HIS A 60 13.69 4.26 -2.03
N HIS A 61 13.79 3.38 -3.02
CA HIS A 61 12.71 3.08 -3.95
C HIS A 61 12.25 1.62 -3.80
N TYR A 62 10.97 1.46 -3.44
CA TYR A 62 10.28 0.19 -3.29
C TYR A 62 9.24 0.05 -4.40
N HIS A 63 9.35 -1.00 -5.22
CA HIS A 63 8.50 -1.23 -6.39
C HIS A 63 7.88 -2.63 -6.32
N TRP A 64 6.55 -2.71 -6.27
CA TRP A 64 5.77 -3.95 -6.39
C TRP A 64 5.60 -4.35 -7.86
N GLU A 65 6.37 -5.33 -8.33
CA GLU A 65 6.35 -5.75 -9.76
C GLU A 65 5.07 -6.50 -10.16
N ASN A 66 4.25 -6.89 -9.19
CA ASN A 66 3.00 -7.64 -9.39
C ASN A 66 1.73 -6.81 -9.13
N TRP A 67 1.84 -5.49 -8.92
CA TRP A 67 0.66 -4.65 -8.67
C TRP A 67 -0.09 -4.34 -9.97
N PRO A 68 -1.36 -4.73 -10.13
CA PRO A 68 -2.08 -4.58 -11.39
C PRO A 68 -2.73 -3.19 -11.52
N ASP A 69 -2.62 -2.61 -12.71
CA ASP A 69 -3.10 -1.25 -13.05
C ASP A 69 -4.60 -1.02 -12.77
N ARG A 70 -5.40 -2.10 -12.73
CA ARG A 70 -6.85 -2.06 -12.43
C ARG A 70 -7.24 -3.07 -11.35
N GLY A 71 -6.57 -3.02 -10.19
CA GLY A 71 -6.92 -3.88 -9.06
C GLY A 71 -6.05 -3.67 -7.82
N VAL A 72 -6.02 -4.73 -7.01
CA VAL A 72 -4.86 -5.19 -6.23
C VAL A 72 -4.45 -6.54 -6.84
N PRO A 73 -3.30 -7.17 -6.47
CA PRO A 73 -2.92 -8.50 -6.95
C PRO A 73 -4.07 -9.53 -6.94
N PRO A 74 -4.04 -10.52 -7.85
CA PRO A 74 -5.22 -11.04 -8.53
C PRO A 74 -6.37 -11.50 -7.63
N THR A 75 -7.48 -10.78 -7.69
CA THR A 75 -8.76 -11.11 -7.05
C THR A 75 -9.92 -10.67 -7.95
N LYS A 76 -11.01 -11.46 -8.01
CA LYS A 76 -12.27 -11.12 -8.72
C LYS A 76 -13.46 -11.60 -7.90
N LEU A 77 -14.37 -10.71 -7.49
CA LEU A 77 -15.70 -10.99 -6.92
C LEU A 77 -16.52 -9.72 -6.56
N THR A 78 -17.79 -9.97 -6.23
CA THR A 78 -18.79 -9.07 -5.61
C THR A 78 -19.43 -9.81 -4.41
N ALA A 79 -19.92 -9.18 -3.35
CA ALA A 79 -19.87 -7.78 -2.88
C ALA A 79 -19.97 -7.79 -1.33
N ILE A 80 -19.85 -6.64 -0.66
CA ILE A 80 -20.00 -6.51 0.81
C ILE A 80 -20.84 -5.27 1.16
N GLU A 81 -21.77 -5.44 2.09
CA GLU A 81 -22.55 -4.36 2.70
C GLU A 81 -21.91 -3.83 4.01
N ASP A 82 -22.09 -2.54 4.19
CA ASP A 82 -21.96 -1.71 5.40
C ASP A 82 -20.64 -1.73 6.23
N CYS A 83 -19.83 -0.69 5.98
CA CYS A 83 -18.81 -0.19 6.91
C CYS A 83 -18.89 1.35 6.94
N GLN A 84 -19.89 1.86 7.67
CA GLN A 84 -20.32 3.27 7.65
C GLN A 84 -19.22 4.30 8.00
N ALA A 85 -18.18 3.91 8.74
CA ALA A 85 -17.04 4.81 9.02
C ALA A 85 -16.08 4.96 7.81
N MET A 86 -15.99 3.94 6.96
CA MET A 86 -15.06 3.91 5.84
C MET A 86 -15.58 4.66 4.61
N SER A 87 -16.89 4.90 4.49
CA SER A 87 -17.42 5.84 3.49
C SER A 87 -16.95 7.27 3.77
N GLU A 88 -16.90 7.68 5.03
CA GLU A 88 -16.49 9.04 5.41
C GLU A 88 -14.98 9.22 5.28
N LEU A 89 -14.19 8.22 5.70
CA LEU A 89 -12.74 8.21 5.45
C LEU A 89 -12.41 8.19 3.94
N LEU A 90 -13.18 7.48 3.12
CA LEU A 90 -13.05 7.54 1.66
C LEU A 90 -13.40 8.92 1.09
N LYS A 91 -14.47 9.57 1.57
CA LYS A 91 -14.82 10.93 1.14
C LYS A 91 -13.68 11.89 1.47
N GLU A 92 -13.16 11.86 2.68
CA GLU A 92 -12.08 12.73 3.15
C GLU A 92 -10.79 12.53 2.34
N ILE A 93 -10.33 11.29 2.13
CA ILE A 93 -9.14 11.04 1.29
C ILE A 93 -9.39 11.51 -0.15
N ARG A 94 -10.62 11.45 -0.65
CA ARG A 94 -10.98 11.92 -2.00
C ARG A 94 -11.11 13.43 -2.14
N THR A 95 -11.23 14.21 -1.06
CA THR A 95 -11.08 15.68 -1.12
C THR A 95 -9.63 16.07 -1.40
N GLN A 96 -8.69 15.32 -0.82
CA GLN A 96 -7.25 15.56 -0.93
C GLN A 96 -6.65 14.96 -2.21
N ARG A 97 -7.13 13.78 -2.63
CA ARG A 97 -6.73 13.12 -3.87
C ARG A 97 -7.91 12.39 -4.53
N PRO A 98 -8.49 12.96 -5.62
CA PRO A 98 -9.59 12.35 -6.36
C PRO A 98 -9.31 10.91 -6.78
N CYS A 99 -10.37 10.09 -6.80
CA CYS A 99 -10.30 8.66 -7.15
C CYS A 99 -9.36 7.81 -6.29
N SER A 100 -8.98 8.26 -5.08
CA SER A 100 -8.30 7.38 -4.11
C SER A 100 -9.18 6.18 -3.74
N ILE A 101 -8.58 4.99 -3.74
CA ILE A 101 -9.23 3.67 -3.63
C ILE A 101 -10.31 3.52 -4.72
N GLN A 102 -9.90 3.00 -5.87
CA GLN A 102 -10.65 3.04 -7.14
C GLN A 102 -11.65 1.89 -7.31
N ASN A 103 -11.44 0.76 -6.64
CA ASN A 103 -12.24 -0.45 -6.81
C ASN A 103 -12.44 -1.22 -5.50
N ALA A 104 -13.36 -2.18 -5.52
CA ALA A 104 -13.73 -2.97 -4.36
C ALA A 104 -12.53 -3.74 -3.74
N TYR A 105 -11.59 -4.25 -4.52
CA TYR A 105 -10.45 -4.99 -3.97
C TYR A 105 -9.46 -4.08 -3.24
N GLN A 106 -9.22 -2.88 -3.74
CA GLN A 106 -8.41 -1.87 -3.03
C GLN A 106 -9.05 -1.51 -1.68
N TYR A 107 -10.38 -1.44 -1.64
CA TYR A 107 -11.14 -1.21 -0.40
C TYR A 107 -11.04 -2.40 0.57
N LEU A 108 -11.27 -3.63 0.10
CA LEU A 108 -11.16 -4.85 0.89
C LEU A 108 -9.74 -5.11 1.40
N TYR A 109 -8.71 -4.80 0.60
CA TYR A 109 -7.31 -4.90 0.99
C TYR A 109 -6.99 -3.93 2.14
N VAL A 110 -7.47 -2.68 2.07
CA VAL A 110 -7.34 -1.72 3.18
C VAL A 110 -8.04 -2.25 4.45
N HIS A 111 -9.20 -2.90 4.32
CA HIS A 111 -9.85 -3.56 5.47
C HIS A 111 -9.01 -4.72 6.02
N ARG A 112 -8.45 -5.60 5.17
CA ARG A 112 -7.55 -6.70 5.57
C ARG A 112 -6.36 -6.18 6.37
N VAL A 113 -5.69 -5.15 5.86
CA VAL A 113 -4.49 -4.56 6.48
C VAL A 113 -4.83 -3.88 7.81
N LEU A 114 -5.94 -3.14 7.90
CA LEU A 114 -6.38 -2.52 9.14
C LEU A 114 -6.78 -3.57 10.20
N LEU A 115 -7.52 -4.61 9.81
CA LEU A 115 -7.89 -5.71 10.71
C LEU A 115 -6.66 -6.52 11.16
N ALA A 116 -5.72 -6.83 10.27
CA ALA A 116 -4.43 -7.45 10.62
C ALA A 116 -3.67 -6.60 11.65
N TYR A 117 -3.58 -5.29 11.39
CA TYR A 117 -2.90 -4.36 12.26
C TYR A 117 -3.53 -4.35 13.66
N PHE A 118 -4.84 -4.17 13.78
CA PHE A 118 -5.50 -4.09 15.09
C PHE A 118 -5.58 -5.44 15.81
N LEU A 119 -6.00 -6.50 15.12
CA LEU A 119 -6.42 -7.77 15.73
C LEU A 119 -5.34 -8.85 15.74
N GLU A 120 -4.30 -8.74 14.90
CA GLU A 120 -3.13 -9.63 14.93
C GLU A 120 -1.95 -8.91 15.59
N LYS A 121 -1.45 -7.84 14.96
CA LYS A 121 -0.23 -7.13 15.41
C LYS A 121 -0.41 -6.41 16.75
N TYR A 122 -1.56 -5.81 16.99
CA TYR A 122 -1.89 -5.12 18.24
C TYR A 122 -2.97 -5.83 19.08
N LYS A 123 -3.14 -7.16 18.91
CA LYS A 123 -4.22 -7.96 19.54
C LYS A 123 -4.49 -7.60 21.00
N ARG A 124 -3.44 -7.49 21.84
CA ARG A 124 -3.57 -7.12 23.27
C ARG A 124 -4.33 -5.82 23.53
N ARG A 125 -4.24 -4.83 22.63
CA ARG A 125 -4.91 -3.52 22.76
C ARG A 125 -6.35 -3.54 22.26
N PHE A 126 -6.64 -4.39 21.27
CA PHE A 126 -7.96 -4.48 20.60
C PHE A 126 -8.68 -5.80 20.88
N GLN A 127 -8.26 -6.54 21.91
CA GLN A 127 -8.83 -7.84 22.29
C GLN A 127 -10.35 -7.75 22.54
N HIS A 128 -10.82 -6.63 23.09
CA HIS A 128 -12.24 -6.36 23.32
C HIS A 128 -13.10 -6.36 22.04
N CYS A 129 -12.50 -6.16 20.86
CA CYS A 129 -13.19 -6.28 19.58
C CYS A 129 -13.51 -7.74 19.19
N LEU A 130 -12.87 -8.70 19.87
CA LEU A 130 -13.01 -10.15 19.64
C LEU A 130 -13.96 -10.81 20.65
N ASP A 131 -14.37 -10.08 21.69
CA ASP A 131 -15.34 -10.55 22.69
C ASP A 131 -16.75 -10.65 22.07
N ASN A 132 -17.69 -11.32 22.77
CA ASN A 132 -19.11 -11.43 22.37
C ASN A 132 -19.32 -11.94 20.92
N GLY A 133 -18.56 -12.97 20.52
CA GLY A 133 -18.58 -13.54 19.17
C GLY A 133 -17.79 -12.74 18.12
N GLY A 134 -17.00 -11.74 18.54
CA GLY A 134 -16.10 -11.00 17.66
C GLY A 134 -15.02 -11.88 17.03
N GLU A 135 -14.41 -12.80 17.80
CA GLU A 135 -13.42 -13.77 17.30
C GLU A 135 -14.04 -14.66 16.22
N GLU A 136 -15.24 -15.24 16.43
CA GLU A 136 -15.93 -16.06 15.42
C GLU A 136 -16.23 -15.27 14.13
N LYS A 137 -16.70 -14.02 14.27
CA LYS A 137 -16.94 -13.12 13.14
C LYS A 137 -15.64 -12.78 12.39
N TYR A 138 -14.55 -12.57 13.11
CA TYR A 138 -13.24 -12.27 12.53
C TYR A 138 -12.63 -13.49 11.84
N GLN A 139 -12.68 -14.68 12.46
CA GLN A 139 -12.26 -15.93 11.83
C GLN A 139 -13.09 -16.25 10.58
N LYS A 140 -14.42 -16.04 10.64
CA LYS A 140 -15.29 -16.14 9.46
C LYS A 140 -14.89 -15.11 8.39
N TRP A 141 -14.60 -13.87 8.77
CA TRP A 141 -14.17 -12.83 7.83
C TRP A 141 -12.84 -13.18 7.18
N CYS A 142 -11.85 -13.70 7.92
CA CYS A 142 -10.57 -14.17 7.37
C CYS A 142 -10.77 -15.37 6.45
N ALA A 143 -11.61 -16.34 6.82
CA ALA A 143 -11.93 -17.49 5.97
C ALA A 143 -12.69 -17.11 4.70
N ASP A 144 -13.64 -16.17 4.79
CA ASP A 144 -14.33 -15.58 3.65
C ASP A 144 -13.35 -14.81 2.76
N TYR A 145 -12.50 -13.96 3.35
CA TYR A 145 -11.45 -13.23 2.65
C TYR A 145 -10.50 -14.18 1.91
N LYS A 146 -9.97 -15.22 2.57
CA LYS A 146 -9.11 -16.23 1.96
C LYS A 146 -9.81 -17.00 0.85
N ARG A 147 -11.08 -17.38 1.03
CA ARG A 147 -11.89 -18.03 -0.02
C ARG A 147 -12.11 -17.13 -1.24
N ILE A 148 -12.27 -15.83 -1.02
CA ILE A 148 -12.59 -14.82 -2.04
C ILE A 148 -11.32 -14.32 -2.76
N THR A 149 -10.18 -14.30 -2.07
CA THR A 149 -8.93 -13.68 -2.55
C THR A 149 -7.82 -14.68 -2.87
N GLY A 150 -7.83 -15.87 -2.28
CA GLY A 150 -6.70 -16.79 -2.30
C GLY A 150 -5.54 -16.38 -1.38
N CYS A 151 -5.68 -15.29 -0.62
CA CYS A 151 -4.64 -14.75 0.26
C CYS A 151 -4.94 -15.01 1.74
N ASP A 152 -3.89 -15.19 2.53
CA ASP A 152 -3.93 -15.16 4.00
C ASP A 152 -3.91 -13.71 4.54
#